data_AF-F7CX32-F1
#
_entry.id   AF-F7CX32-F1
#
_cell.length_a   1.000
_cell.length_b   1.000
_cell.length_c   1.000
_cell.angle_alpha   90.00
_cell.angle_beta   90.00
_cell.angle_gamma   90.00
#
_symmetry.space_group_name_H-M   'P 1'
#
loop_
_entity.id
_entity.type
_entity.pdbx_description
1 polymer ?
#
loop_
_entity_poly.entity_id
_entity_poly.type
_entity_poly.pdbx_seq_one_letter_code
_entity_poly.pdbx_strand_id
1 'polypeptide(L)'
;KAVSVRLVATTWWVFAALVLSVYAASLSALLRSPAEQGPVNSFEDLIGQKVMEFGTINGSSTHQFFQSSKDPLHRMVLERMERQQGRALVSSHEEGVERVLSSNYALIGETVSLDLAVARHCGLVRLPDVTVLRGLSLATTKGSPWAEELSVALLQLAESGVLEALRHKWWEPSCAPQEPLRRGSLGPQSLGPAFLILAAGLTLGLAVAVGELALKTCRVDARPEVRGDLPPGAGATQGGHGARPRGPTTVPSATRPGPLGSAGERDRKTWDLEEEFPPRSSLSALVSFIQSCLLSLCSVQSILESTIQQ
;
A
#
# COMPACT_ATOMS: atom_id res chain seq x y z
N LYS A 1 -18.72 0.35 -41.79
CA LYS A 1 -18.25 0.03 -40.42
C LYS A 1 -18.97 -1.25 -39.98
N ALA A 2 -18.28 -2.40 -39.93
CA ALA A 2 -18.90 -3.73 -39.88
C ALA A 2 -19.41 -4.12 -38.47
N VAL A 3 -20.58 -4.77 -38.41
CA VAL A 3 -21.22 -5.26 -37.18
C VAL A 3 -20.38 -6.34 -36.48
N SER A 4 -19.69 -7.18 -37.27
CA SER A 4 -18.75 -8.21 -36.77
C SER A 4 -17.65 -7.62 -35.88
N VAL A 5 -17.08 -6.47 -36.27
CA VAL A 5 -16.04 -5.78 -35.49
C VAL A 5 -16.59 -5.25 -34.15
N ARG A 6 -17.87 -4.86 -34.11
CA ARG A 6 -18.52 -4.42 -32.87
C ARG A 6 -18.70 -5.58 -31.89
N LEU A 7 -19.12 -6.74 -32.36
CA LEU A 7 -19.31 -7.93 -31.53
C LEU A 7 -17.99 -8.38 -30.91
N VAL A 8 -16.94 -8.49 -31.73
CA VAL A 8 -15.59 -8.86 -31.26
C VAL A 8 -15.07 -7.86 -30.23
N ALA A 9 -15.25 -6.55 -30.48
CA ALA A 9 -14.86 -5.52 -29.52
C ALA A 9 -15.63 -5.62 -28.20
N THR A 10 -16.96 -5.82 -28.24
CA THR A 10 -17.77 -5.96 -27.02
C THR A 10 -17.39 -7.19 -26.21
N THR A 11 -17.15 -8.33 -26.86
CA THR A 11 -16.73 -9.55 -26.17
C THR A 11 -15.35 -9.39 -25.54
N TRP A 12 -14.42 -8.72 -26.24
CA TRP A 12 -13.10 -8.41 -25.71
C TRP A 12 -13.18 -7.51 -24.46
N TRP A 13 -13.99 -6.44 -24.50
CA TRP A 13 -14.17 -5.56 -23.36
C TRP A 13 -14.78 -6.26 -22.15
N VAL A 14 -15.78 -7.13 -22.36
CA VAL A 14 -16.38 -7.93 -21.28
C VAL A 14 -15.38 -8.92 -20.69
N PHE A 15 -14.61 -9.61 -21.54
CA PHE A 15 -13.56 -10.52 -21.10
C PHE A 15 -12.48 -9.79 -20.28
N ALA A 16 -11.99 -8.65 -20.77
CA ALA A 16 -11.00 -7.85 -20.07
C ALA A 16 -11.52 -7.34 -18.71
N ALA A 17 -12.77 -6.88 -18.65
CA ALA A 17 -13.40 -6.45 -17.41
C ALA A 17 -13.54 -7.59 -16.39
N LEU A 18 -13.87 -8.80 -16.85
CA LEU A 18 -14.00 -9.98 -16.00
C LEU A 18 -12.65 -10.47 -15.47
N VAL A 19 -11.59 -10.45 -16.29
CA VAL A 19 -10.24 -10.77 -15.83
C VAL A 19 -9.75 -9.74 -14.81
N LEU A 20 -9.99 -8.44 -15.06
CA LEU A 20 -9.60 -7.38 -14.15
C LEU A 20 -10.34 -7.48 -12.80
N SER A 21 -11.63 -7.81 -12.81
CA SER A 21 -12.40 -7.96 -11.57
C SER A 21 -11.95 -9.17 -10.74
N VAL A 22 -11.69 -10.31 -11.37
CA VAL A 22 -11.17 -11.51 -10.69
C VAL A 22 -9.75 -11.29 -10.16
N TYR A 23 -8.90 -10.59 -10.92
CA TYR A 23 -7.57 -10.20 -10.46
C TYR A 23 -7.64 -9.23 -9.28
N ALA A 24 -8.50 -8.21 -9.34
CA ALA A 24 -8.73 -7.28 -8.24
C ALA A 24 -9.27 -7.98 -6.98
N ALA A 25 -10.19 -8.93 -7.14
CA ALA A 25 -10.73 -9.72 -6.03
C ALA A 25 -9.66 -10.62 -5.39
N SER A 26 -8.86 -11.31 -6.21
CA SER A 26 -7.77 -12.18 -5.74
C SER A 26 -6.67 -11.38 -5.06
N LEU A 27 -6.31 -10.22 -5.61
CA LEU A 27 -5.38 -9.27 -4.99
C LEU A 27 -5.94 -8.74 -3.65
N SER A 28 -7.23 -8.40 -3.58
CA SER A 28 -7.87 -7.96 -2.33
C SER A 28 -7.87 -9.04 -1.26
N ALA A 29 -7.99 -10.31 -1.65
CA ALA A 29 -7.87 -11.44 -0.73
C ALA A 29 -6.43 -11.63 -0.22
N LEU A 30 -5.43 -11.43 -1.09
CA LEU A 30 -4.00 -11.51 -0.73
C LEU A 30 -3.51 -10.31 0.10
N LEU A 31 -4.11 -9.12 -0.11
CA LEU A 31 -3.81 -7.90 0.64
C LEU A 31 -4.51 -7.82 1.99
N ARG A 32 -5.52 -8.66 2.22
CA ARG A 32 -6.03 -8.87 3.57
C ARG A 32 -4.91 -9.57 4.32
N SER A 33 -4.21 -8.82 5.19
CA SER A 33 -3.29 -9.41 6.16
C SER A 33 -4.00 -10.62 6.76
N PRO A 34 -3.36 -11.80 6.82
CA PRO A 34 -3.96 -12.89 7.58
C PRO A 34 -4.34 -12.30 8.93
N ALA A 35 -5.59 -12.52 9.36
CA ALA A 35 -5.94 -12.23 10.74
C ALA A 35 -4.82 -12.82 11.59
N GLU A 36 -4.32 -12.08 12.58
CA GLU A 36 -3.34 -12.55 13.55
C GLU A 36 -3.89 -13.80 14.23
N GLN A 37 -3.81 -14.94 13.54
CA GLN A 37 -4.10 -16.26 14.05
C GLN A 37 -2.88 -16.57 14.86
N GLY A 38 -2.97 -16.26 16.15
CA GLY A 38 -1.98 -16.68 17.12
C GLY A 38 -1.75 -18.20 17.00
N PRO A 39 -0.64 -18.71 17.54
CA PRO A 39 -0.33 -20.15 17.50
C PRO A 39 -1.38 -21.03 18.20
N VAL A 40 -2.35 -20.42 18.90
CA VAL A 40 -3.40 -21.07 19.68
C VAL A 40 -4.73 -20.41 19.36
N ASN A 41 -5.74 -21.21 19.00
CA ASN A 41 -7.08 -20.68 18.71
C ASN A 41 -8.16 -21.12 19.73
N SER A 42 -7.94 -22.24 20.44
CA SER A 42 -8.86 -22.72 21.49
C SER A 42 -8.13 -23.10 22.77
N PHE A 43 -8.90 -23.26 23.85
CA PHE A 43 -8.34 -23.74 25.10
C PHE A 43 -7.82 -25.18 24.98
N GLU A 44 -8.47 -26.04 24.20
CA GLU A 44 -7.96 -27.40 23.99
C GLU A 44 -6.65 -27.42 23.22
N ASP A 45 -6.49 -26.52 22.24
CA ASP A 45 -5.26 -26.36 21.48
C ASP A 45 -4.09 -25.93 22.40
N LEU A 46 -4.35 -25.00 23.32
CA LEU A 46 -3.38 -24.59 24.35
C LEU A 46 -2.91 -25.77 25.20
N ILE A 47 -3.83 -26.68 25.56
CA ILE A 47 -3.52 -27.85 26.39
C ILE A 47 -2.88 -28.97 25.56
N GLY A 48 -3.18 -29.06 24.26
CA GLY A 48 -2.62 -30.07 23.37
C GLY A 48 -1.16 -29.81 23.02
N GLN A 49 -0.79 -28.56 22.79
CA GLN A 49 0.59 -28.20 22.44
C GLN A 49 1.52 -28.24 23.66
N LYS A 50 2.82 -28.50 23.48
CA LYS A 50 3.84 -28.45 24.55
C LYS A 50 4.72 -27.20 24.52
N VAL A 51 4.52 -26.33 23.54
CA VAL A 51 5.41 -25.19 23.24
C VAL A 51 5.17 -24.02 24.20
N MET A 52 3.91 -23.76 24.57
CA MET A 52 3.52 -22.64 25.43
C MET A 52 3.33 -23.11 26.87
N GLU A 53 3.92 -22.37 27.81
CA GLU A 53 3.60 -22.51 29.24
C GLU A 53 2.25 -21.85 29.51
N PHE A 54 1.48 -22.36 30.47
CA PHE A 54 0.24 -21.73 30.88
C PHE A 54 0.04 -21.88 32.37
N GLY A 55 -0.69 -20.94 32.96
CA GLY A 55 -1.01 -21.02 34.38
C GLY A 55 -1.93 -19.92 34.85
N THR A 56 -2.08 -19.84 36.17
CA THR A 56 -3.03 -18.93 36.82
C THR A 56 -2.41 -18.27 38.05
N ILE A 57 -3.13 -17.34 38.66
CA ILE A 57 -2.68 -16.66 39.87
C ILE A 57 -2.77 -17.63 41.04
N ASN A 58 -1.69 -17.75 41.81
CA ASN A 58 -1.62 -18.63 42.97
C ASN A 58 -2.68 -18.24 44.01
N GLY A 59 -3.40 -19.23 44.53
CA GLY A 59 -4.47 -19.02 45.52
C GLY A 59 -5.74 -18.35 45.00
N SER A 60 -5.83 -18.04 43.71
CA SER A 60 -7.02 -17.42 43.10
C SER A 60 -8.24 -18.35 43.07
N SER A 61 -9.42 -17.75 42.84
CA SER A 61 -10.68 -18.46 42.57
C SER A 61 -10.52 -19.47 41.42
N THR A 62 -9.81 -19.09 40.37
CA THR A 62 -9.51 -19.92 39.19
C THR A 62 -8.59 -21.09 39.55
N HIS A 63 -7.56 -20.86 40.37
CA HIS A 63 -6.69 -21.94 40.86
C HIS A 63 -7.47 -22.97 41.68
N GLN A 64 -8.29 -22.50 42.64
CA GLN A 64 -9.14 -23.38 43.46
C GLN A 64 -10.22 -24.08 42.62
N PHE A 65 -10.71 -23.44 41.56
CA PHE A 65 -11.65 -24.05 40.62
C PHE A 65 -11.01 -25.27 39.94
N PHE A 66 -9.79 -25.15 39.42
CA PHE A 66 -9.11 -26.29 38.80
C PHE A 66 -8.83 -27.42 39.81
N GLN A 67 -8.52 -27.09 41.07
CA GLN A 67 -8.33 -28.07 42.15
C GLN A 67 -9.61 -28.83 42.53
N SER A 68 -10.76 -28.16 42.51
CA SER A 68 -12.04 -28.74 42.92
C SER A 68 -12.85 -29.35 41.76
N SER A 69 -12.45 -29.08 40.52
CA SER A 69 -13.17 -29.52 39.32
C SER A 69 -13.08 -31.02 39.11
N LYS A 70 -14.21 -31.64 38.75
CA LYS A 70 -14.30 -33.07 38.44
C LYS A 70 -14.15 -33.39 36.96
N ASP A 71 -14.15 -32.39 36.09
CA ASP A 71 -14.01 -32.56 34.65
C ASP A 71 -12.60 -33.10 34.30
N PRO A 72 -12.49 -34.15 33.47
CA PRO A 72 -11.18 -34.67 33.04
C PRO A 72 -10.29 -33.62 32.37
N LEU A 73 -10.85 -32.69 31.60
CA LEU A 73 -10.09 -31.65 30.92
C LEU A 73 -9.47 -30.67 31.92
N HIS A 74 -10.25 -30.22 32.90
CA HIS A 74 -9.78 -29.32 33.96
C HIS A 74 -8.74 -29.98 34.87
N ARG A 75 -8.88 -31.28 35.17
CA ARG A 75 -7.85 -32.02 35.93
C ARG A 75 -6.54 -32.14 35.15
N MET A 76 -6.60 -32.40 33.85
CA MET A 76 -5.42 -32.44 33.00
C MET A 76 -4.69 -31.08 32.97
N VAL A 77 -5.44 -29.97 32.93
CA VAL A 77 -4.89 -28.61 33.03
C VAL A 77 -4.15 -28.44 34.36
N LEU A 78 -4.79 -28.82 35.48
CA LEU A 78 -4.17 -28.75 36.81
C LEU A 78 -2.90 -29.58 36.92
N GLU A 79 -2.94 -30.85 36.54
CA GLU A 79 -1.77 -31.74 36.56
C GLU A 79 -0.61 -31.15 35.75
N ARG A 80 -0.91 -30.53 34.62
CA ARG A 80 0.11 -29.90 33.78
C ARG A 80 0.70 -28.65 34.41
N MET A 81 -0.12 -27.82 35.07
CA MET A 81 0.37 -26.68 35.84
C MET A 81 1.26 -27.13 37.01
N GLU A 82 0.89 -28.20 37.71
CA GLU A 82 1.63 -28.75 38.85
C GLU A 82 2.96 -29.39 38.43
N ARG A 83 3.00 -30.08 37.29
CA ARG A 83 4.23 -30.68 36.72
C ARG A 83 5.32 -29.65 36.46
N GLN A 84 4.95 -28.38 36.26
CA GLN A 84 5.89 -27.27 36.04
C GLN A 84 6.47 -26.70 37.35
N GLN A 85 6.32 -27.40 38.49
CA GLN A 85 6.94 -27.09 39.79
C GLN A 85 6.70 -25.64 40.27
N GLY A 86 5.48 -25.13 40.11
CA GLY A 86 5.10 -23.79 40.57
C GLY A 86 5.57 -22.64 39.66
N ARG A 87 6.41 -22.91 38.64
CA ARG A 87 6.80 -21.90 37.63
C ARG A 87 5.62 -21.47 36.76
N ALA A 88 4.59 -22.30 36.65
CA ALA A 88 3.35 -22.00 35.95
C ALA A 88 2.50 -20.95 36.68
N LEU A 89 2.56 -20.91 38.01
CA LEU A 89 1.71 -20.02 38.80
C LEU A 89 2.40 -18.67 38.97
N VAL A 90 1.59 -17.61 38.94
CA VAL A 90 2.05 -16.22 39.17
C VAL A 90 1.50 -15.70 40.48
N SER A 91 2.19 -14.75 41.12
CA SER A 91 1.78 -14.23 42.43
C SER A 91 0.71 -13.13 42.33
N SER A 92 0.76 -12.32 41.28
CA SER A 92 -0.17 -11.21 41.04
C SER A 92 -0.67 -11.17 39.60
N HIS A 93 -1.73 -10.38 39.37
CA HIS A 93 -2.26 -10.19 38.02
C HIS A 93 -1.27 -9.42 37.13
N GLU A 94 -0.63 -8.39 37.67
CA GLU A 94 0.38 -7.58 36.99
C GLU A 94 1.59 -8.42 36.56
N GLU A 95 2.10 -9.28 37.46
CA GLU A 95 3.19 -10.22 37.12
C GLU A 95 2.76 -11.19 36.01
N GLY A 96 1.52 -11.68 36.08
CA GLY A 96 0.94 -12.52 35.04
C GLY A 96 0.91 -11.83 33.68
N VAL A 97 0.46 -10.57 33.63
CA VAL A 97 0.40 -9.77 32.41
C VAL A 97 1.79 -9.51 31.83
N GLU A 98 2.75 -9.10 32.66
CA GLU A 98 4.13 -8.85 32.25
C GLU A 98 4.80 -10.12 31.70
N ARG A 99 4.50 -11.27 32.30
CA ARG A 99 5.03 -12.57 31.85
C ARG A 99 4.48 -12.99 30.49
N VAL A 100 3.19 -12.75 30.22
CA VAL A 100 2.60 -13.00 28.89
C VAL A 100 3.25 -12.11 27.83
N LEU A 101 3.55 -10.85 28.18
CA LEU A 101 4.19 -9.91 27.25
C LEU A 101 5.66 -10.25 26.95
N SER A 102 6.39 -10.79 27.94
CA SER A 102 7.82 -11.04 27.86
C SER A 102 8.20 -12.46 27.41
N SER A 103 7.27 -13.42 27.48
CA SER A 103 7.57 -14.84 27.25
C SER A 103 6.41 -15.59 26.58
N ASN A 104 6.66 -16.79 26.07
CA ASN A 104 5.63 -17.69 25.52
C ASN A 104 4.79 -18.34 26.64
N TYR A 105 4.04 -17.50 27.36
CA TYR A 105 3.21 -17.89 28.50
C TYR A 105 1.76 -17.44 28.32
N ALA A 106 0.80 -18.28 28.67
CA ALA A 106 -0.62 -17.97 28.63
C ALA A 106 -1.20 -17.87 30.04
N LEU A 107 -1.81 -16.73 30.36
CA LEU A 107 -2.47 -16.49 31.64
C LEU A 107 -3.94 -16.90 31.59
N ILE A 108 -4.34 -17.81 32.46
CA ILE A 108 -5.72 -18.24 32.68
C ILE A 108 -6.28 -17.49 33.88
N GLY A 109 -7.35 -16.72 33.67
CA GLY A 109 -7.92 -15.84 34.69
C GLY A 109 -9.38 -15.46 34.40
N GLU A 110 -9.90 -14.54 35.19
CA GLU A 110 -11.28 -14.05 35.06
C GLU A 110 -11.42 -13.09 33.87
N THR A 111 -12.51 -13.23 33.11
CA THR A 111 -12.75 -12.46 31.88
C THR A 111 -12.66 -10.95 32.10
N VAL A 112 -13.21 -10.44 33.21
CA VAL A 112 -13.17 -9.00 33.55
C VAL A 112 -11.75 -8.46 33.69
N SER A 113 -10.85 -9.22 34.33
CA SER A 113 -9.46 -8.83 34.53
C SER A 113 -8.66 -8.94 33.23
N LEU A 114 -8.89 -10.01 32.46
CA LEU A 114 -8.23 -10.21 31.17
C LEU A 114 -8.65 -9.18 30.13
N ASP A 115 -9.95 -8.86 30.03
CA ASP A 115 -10.45 -7.82 29.13
C ASP A 115 -9.84 -6.45 29.49
N LEU A 116 -9.62 -6.19 30.79
CA LEU A 116 -8.96 -4.95 31.22
C LEU A 116 -7.48 -4.93 30.82
N ALA A 117 -6.80 -6.07 30.97
CA ALA A 117 -5.40 -6.21 30.58
C ALA A 117 -5.22 -5.98 29.07
N VAL A 118 -6.09 -6.56 28.24
CA VAL A 118 -6.12 -6.37 26.78
C VAL A 118 -6.47 -4.93 26.41
N ALA A 119 -7.43 -4.31 27.09
CA ALA A 119 -7.77 -2.91 26.87
C ALA A 119 -6.58 -1.97 27.13
N ARG A 120 -5.71 -2.32 28.09
CA ARG A 120 -4.53 -1.51 28.46
C ARG A 120 -3.27 -1.85 27.66
N HIS A 121 -3.10 -3.11 27.24
CA HIS A 121 -1.89 -3.59 26.56
C HIS A 121 -2.22 -4.17 25.19
N CYS A 122 -1.81 -3.48 24.13
CA CYS A 122 -2.16 -3.82 22.75
C CYS A 122 -1.44 -5.05 22.19
N GLY A 123 -0.41 -5.55 22.88
CA GLY A 123 0.28 -6.79 22.54
C GLY A 123 -0.41 -8.04 23.09
N LEU A 124 -1.53 -7.89 23.80
CA LEU A 124 -2.29 -9.00 24.36
C LEU A 124 -3.53 -9.26 23.53
N VAL A 125 -3.84 -10.54 23.39
CA VAL A 125 -5.11 -11.00 22.83
C VAL A 125 -5.75 -11.97 23.81
N ARG A 126 -7.06 -11.82 24.03
CA ARG A 126 -7.84 -12.80 24.79
C ARG A 126 -8.38 -13.84 23.83
N LEU A 127 -8.18 -15.12 24.13
CA LEU A 127 -8.85 -16.20 23.42
C LEU A 127 -10.36 -16.16 23.73
N PRO A 128 -11.25 -16.25 22.72
CA PRO A 128 -12.69 -16.12 22.92
C PRO A 128 -13.29 -17.29 23.70
N ASP A 129 -12.58 -18.41 23.78
CA ASP A 129 -13.01 -19.63 24.46
C ASP A 129 -13.16 -19.42 25.97
N VAL A 130 -14.39 -19.54 26.46
CA VAL A 130 -14.74 -19.39 27.87
C VAL A 130 -15.05 -20.78 28.42
N THR A 131 -14.14 -21.31 29.24
CA THR A 131 -14.29 -22.65 29.84
C THR A 131 -15.42 -22.71 30.86
N VAL A 132 -15.71 -21.59 31.55
CA VAL A 132 -16.78 -21.49 32.55
C VAL A 132 -17.37 -20.09 32.58
N LEU A 133 -18.70 -19.99 32.45
CA LEU A 133 -19.41 -18.73 32.67
C LEU A 133 -19.53 -18.48 34.18
N ARG A 134 -18.83 -17.46 34.69
CA ARG A 134 -18.96 -16.98 36.07
C ARG A 134 -19.35 -15.50 36.07
N GLY A 135 -20.24 -15.13 37.00
CA GLY A 135 -20.68 -13.75 37.20
C GLY A 135 -20.11 -13.14 38.49
N LEU A 136 -19.97 -11.82 38.50
CA LEU A 136 -19.74 -11.04 39.71
C LEU A 136 -21.08 -10.73 40.37
N SER A 137 -21.11 -10.68 41.70
CA SER A 137 -22.32 -10.43 42.47
C SER A 137 -22.04 -9.57 43.72
N LEU A 138 -23.04 -8.79 44.11
CA LEU A 138 -23.00 -7.99 45.34
C LEU A 138 -23.38 -8.88 46.52
N ALA A 139 -22.50 -8.98 47.50
CA ALA A 139 -22.74 -9.77 48.71
C ALA A 139 -23.33 -8.87 49.81
N THR A 140 -24.40 -9.36 50.45
CA THR A 140 -24.99 -8.72 51.64
C THR A 140 -24.99 -9.68 52.81
N THR A 141 -25.15 -9.16 54.03
CA THR A 141 -25.30 -10.02 55.21
C THR A 141 -26.58 -10.85 55.09
N LYS A 142 -26.51 -12.08 55.59
CA LYS A 142 -27.62 -13.03 55.52
C LYS A 142 -28.83 -12.46 56.27
N GLY A 143 -29.97 -12.36 55.59
CA GLY A 143 -31.21 -11.80 56.14
C GLY A 143 -31.30 -10.28 56.10
N SER A 144 -30.39 -9.58 55.42
CA SER A 144 -30.51 -8.13 55.25
C SER A 144 -31.70 -7.77 54.34
N PRO A 145 -32.47 -6.71 54.66
CA PRO A 145 -33.56 -6.24 53.81
C PRO A 145 -33.03 -5.66 52.48
N TRP A 146 -31.78 -5.18 52.47
CA TRP A 146 -31.12 -4.61 51.30
C TRP A 146 -30.86 -5.60 50.18
N ALA A 147 -30.85 -6.91 50.46
CA ALA A 147 -30.55 -7.92 49.43
C ALA A 147 -31.56 -7.86 48.27
N GLU A 148 -32.85 -7.73 48.58
CA GLU A 148 -33.92 -7.67 47.58
C GLU A 148 -33.91 -6.33 46.83
N GLU A 149 -33.81 -5.23 47.58
CA GLU A 149 -33.76 -3.88 47.00
C GLU A 149 -32.58 -3.70 46.04
N LEU A 150 -31.38 -4.16 46.42
CA LEU A 150 -30.19 -4.11 45.57
C LEU A 150 -30.32 -4.98 44.33
N SER A 151 -30.96 -6.15 44.44
CA SER A 151 -31.19 -7.02 43.29
C SER A 151 -32.13 -6.36 42.28
N VAL A 152 -33.21 -5.72 42.74
CA VAL A 152 -34.15 -4.99 41.86
C VAL A 152 -33.45 -3.79 41.20
N ALA A 153 -32.69 -3.00 41.98
CA ALA A 153 -31.93 -1.87 41.45
C ALA A 153 -30.90 -2.32 40.39
N LEU A 154 -30.21 -3.44 40.62
CA LEU A 154 -29.24 -3.98 39.67
C LEU A 154 -29.91 -4.43 38.35
N LEU A 155 -31.09 -5.04 38.42
CA LEU A 155 -31.88 -5.39 37.23
C LEU A 155 -32.28 -4.14 36.44
N GLN A 156 -32.75 -3.09 37.11
CA GLN A 156 -33.09 -1.83 36.45
C GLN A 156 -31.87 -1.18 35.77
N LEU A 157 -30.69 -1.24 36.38
CA LEU A 157 -29.44 -0.75 35.78
C LEU A 157 -29.01 -1.58 34.57
N ALA A 158 -29.29 -2.89 34.58
CA ALA A 158 -29.03 -3.78 33.45
C ALA A 158 -30.00 -3.49 32.29
N GLU A 159 -31.30 -3.41 32.57
CA GLU A 159 -32.36 -3.17 31.58
C GLU A 159 -32.24 -1.78 30.92
N SER A 160 -31.86 -0.76 31.69
CA SER A 160 -31.61 0.59 31.18
C SER A 160 -30.32 0.72 30.35
N GLY A 161 -29.47 -0.32 30.31
CA GLY A 161 -28.19 -0.32 29.61
C GLY A 161 -27.09 0.49 30.32
N VAL A 162 -27.32 0.99 31.53
CA VAL A 162 -26.31 1.75 32.30
C VAL A 162 -25.09 0.90 32.62
N LEU A 163 -25.29 -0.39 32.94
CA LEU A 163 -24.16 -1.31 33.17
C LEU A 163 -23.29 -1.48 31.92
N GLU A 164 -23.90 -1.52 30.74
CA GLU A 164 -23.18 -1.62 29.47
C GLU A 164 -22.42 -0.33 29.16
N ALA A 165 -23.04 0.82 29.40
CA ALA A 165 -22.37 2.12 29.26
C ALA A 165 -21.18 2.26 30.22
N LEU A 166 -21.31 1.77 31.46
CA LEU A 166 -20.20 1.72 32.41
C LEU A 166 -19.12 0.75 31.94
N ARG A 167 -19.49 -0.44 31.44
CA ARG A 167 -18.54 -1.40 30.89
C ARG A 167 -17.71 -0.76 29.78
N HIS A 168 -18.36 -0.15 28.78
CA HIS A 168 -17.68 0.55 27.70
C HIS A 168 -16.77 1.67 28.21
N LYS A 169 -17.24 2.47 29.17
CA LYS A 169 -16.48 3.60 29.74
C LYS A 169 -15.19 3.16 30.44
N TRP A 170 -15.21 2.04 31.18
CA TRP A 170 -14.08 1.61 31.99
C TRP A 170 -13.16 0.59 31.29
N TRP A 171 -13.65 -0.10 30.26
CA TRP A 171 -12.91 -1.06 29.44
C TRP A 171 -12.63 -0.56 28.02
N GLU A 172 -12.77 0.74 27.78
CA GLU A 172 -12.41 1.31 26.48
C GLU A 172 -10.93 1.00 26.17
N PRO A 173 -10.64 0.35 25.03
CA PRO A 173 -9.27 0.02 24.68
C PRO A 173 -8.46 1.31 24.58
N SER A 174 -7.41 1.41 25.40
CA SER A 174 -6.42 2.48 25.36
C SER A 174 -5.54 2.38 24.11
N CYS A 175 -5.58 1.22 23.46
CA CYS A 175 -5.07 1.04 22.12
C CYS A 175 -5.83 1.96 21.20
N ALA A 176 -5.12 2.91 20.58
CA ALA A 176 -5.68 3.68 19.48
C ALA A 176 -6.42 2.71 18.56
N PRO A 177 -7.64 3.03 18.10
CA PRO A 177 -8.32 2.21 17.13
C PRO A 177 -7.26 1.92 16.07
N GLN A 178 -6.93 0.65 15.87
CA GLN A 178 -6.50 0.30 14.54
C GLN A 178 -7.72 0.62 13.70
N GLU A 179 -7.79 1.87 13.22
CA GLU A 179 -8.51 2.26 12.03
C GLU A 179 -8.49 1.03 11.13
N PRO A 180 -9.64 0.45 10.78
CA PRO A 180 -9.71 -0.82 10.08
C PRO A 180 -8.88 -0.66 8.81
N LEU A 181 -7.64 -1.16 8.87
CA LEU A 181 -6.58 -0.70 8.00
C LEU A 181 -6.50 0.85 7.87
N ARG A 182 -5.58 1.48 8.60
CA ARG A 182 -4.66 2.36 7.86
C ARG A 182 -4.09 1.45 6.78
N ARG A 183 -4.70 1.48 5.58
CA ARG A 183 -4.25 0.85 4.33
C ARG A 183 -2.77 0.68 4.52
N GLY A 184 -2.31 -0.53 4.84
CA GLY A 184 -0.92 -0.74 5.23
C GLY A 184 -0.14 -0.02 4.15
N SER A 185 0.57 1.06 4.53
CA SER A 185 1.13 1.99 3.56
C SER A 185 1.85 1.09 2.57
N LEU A 186 1.33 0.99 1.34
CA LEU A 186 1.77 -0.01 0.37
C LEU A 186 3.22 0.36 0.12
N GLY A 187 4.11 -0.29 0.88
CA GLY A 187 5.51 0.05 0.85
C GLY A 187 5.99 -0.19 -0.57
N PRO A 188 7.06 0.49 -1.02
CA PRO A 188 7.65 0.22 -2.32
C PRO A 188 7.92 -1.29 -2.53
N GLN A 189 8.10 -2.07 -1.45
CA GLN A 189 8.16 -3.53 -1.47
C GLN A 189 6.91 -4.27 -2.01
N SER A 190 5.69 -3.78 -1.76
CA SER A 190 4.45 -4.42 -2.24
C SER A 190 4.08 -3.98 -3.67
N LEU A 191 4.52 -2.79 -4.10
CA LEU A 191 4.31 -2.26 -5.45
C LEU A 191 5.50 -2.54 -6.40
N GLY A 192 6.60 -3.09 -5.89
CA GLY A 192 7.82 -3.42 -6.64
C GLY A 192 7.57 -4.18 -7.95
N PRO A 193 6.73 -5.24 -7.95
CA PRO A 193 6.42 -5.98 -9.19
C PRO A 193 5.75 -5.12 -10.27
N ALA A 194 4.91 -4.16 -9.89
CA ALA A 194 4.25 -3.27 -10.85
C ALA A 194 5.25 -2.32 -11.53
N PHE A 195 6.21 -1.78 -10.77
CA PHE A 195 7.29 -0.94 -11.32
C PHE A 195 8.23 -1.73 -12.25
N LEU A 196 8.52 -3.00 -11.93
CA LEU A 196 9.33 -3.87 -12.79
C LEU A 196 8.67 -4.15 -14.15
N ILE A 197 7.37 -4.42 -14.15
CA ILE A 197 6.61 -4.63 -15.40
C ILE A 197 6.57 -3.35 -16.25
N LEU A 198 6.37 -2.19 -15.62
CA LEU A 198 6.40 -0.90 -16.31
C LEU A 198 7.78 -0.61 -16.94
N ALA A 199 8.86 -0.85 -16.21
CA ALA A 199 10.22 -0.68 -16.73
C ALA A 199 10.52 -1.64 -17.90
N ALA A 200 10.10 -2.90 -17.80
CA ALA A 200 10.24 -3.88 -18.88
C ALA A 200 9.44 -3.49 -20.13
N GLY A 201 8.21 -2.99 -19.95
CA GLY A 201 7.38 -2.51 -21.05
C GLY A 201 7.98 -1.29 -21.76
N LEU A 202 8.52 -0.34 -21.00
CA LEU A 202 9.15 0.86 -21.54
C LEU A 202 10.43 0.54 -22.33
N THR A 203 11.27 -0.34 -21.79
CA THR A 203 12.52 -0.76 -22.46
C THR A 203 12.24 -1.51 -23.76
N LEU A 204 11.28 -2.43 -23.77
CA LEU A 204 10.88 -3.15 -24.98
C LEU A 204 10.25 -2.22 -26.02
N GLY A 205 9.37 -1.31 -25.60
CA GLY A 205 8.75 -0.34 -26.50
C GLY A 205 9.78 0.61 -27.13
N LEU A 206 10.75 1.07 -26.34
CA LEU A 206 11.86 1.89 -26.84
C LEU A 206 12.72 1.11 -27.84
N ALA A 207 13.06 -0.15 -27.55
CA ALA A 207 13.84 -1.00 -28.45
C ALA A 207 13.14 -1.21 -29.80
N VAL A 208 11.82 -1.44 -29.80
CA VAL A 208 11.02 -1.57 -31.04
C VAL A 208 10.98 -0.26 -31.82
N ALA A 209 10.78 0.88 -31.15
CA ALA A 209 10.74 2.19 -31.80
C ALA A 209 12.08 2.55 -32.47
N VAL A 210 13.20 2.28 -31.77
CA VAL A 210 14.54 2.47 -32.33
C VAL A 210 14.81 1.51 -33.48
N GLY A 211 14.41 0.23 -33.34
CA GLY A 211 14.54 -0.75 -34.42
C GLY A 211 13.76 -0.36 -35.68
N GLU A 212 12.53 0.12 -35.54
CA GLU A 212 11.77 0.63 -36.68
C GLU A 212 12.37 1.89 -37.31
N LEU A 213 12.87 2.82 -36.48
CA LEU A 213 13.47 4.04 -36.96
C LEU A 213 14.75 3.73 -37.75
N ALA A 214 15.59 2.83 -37.24
CA ALA A 214 16.80 2.35 -37.92
C ALA A 214 16.47 1.65 -39.25
N LEU A 215 15.48 0.76 -39.27
CA LEU A 215 15.03 0.09 -40.50
C LEU A 215 14.44 1.07 -41.52
N LYS A 216 13.76 2.13 -41.08
CA LYS A 216 13.22 3.17 -41.95
C LYS A 216 14.32 4.08 -42.51
N THR A 217 15.28 4.51 -41.68
CA THR A 217 16.41 5.34 -42.14
C THR A 217 17.33 4.57 -43.08
N CYS A 218 17.62 3.29 -42.82
CA CYS A 218 18.39 2.45 -43.74
C CYS A 218 17.65 2.19 -45.08
N ARG A 219 16.32 2.21 -45.09
CA ARG A 219 15.54 2.10 -46.34
C ARG A 219 15.45 3.40 -47.13
N VAL A 220 15.56 4.56 -46.47
CA VAL A 220 15.53 5.88 -47.13
C VAL A 220 16.85 6.17 -47.87
N ASP A 221 17.99 5.71 -47.35
CA ASP A 221 19.30 5.85 -48.01
C ASP A 221 19.49 4.92 -49.23
N ALA A 222 18.58 3.96 -49.45
CA ALA A 222 18.63 3.00 -50.54
C ALA A 222 17.89 3.43 -51.82
N ARG A 223 17.54 4.72 -51.99
CA ARG A 223 17.15 5.24 -53.32
C ARG A 223 18.40 5.78 -54.04
N PRO A 224 18.97 5.07 -55.02
CA PRO A 224 20.04 5.63 -55.84
C PRO A 224 19.48 6.77 -56.71
N GLU A 225 20.16 7.91 -56.64
CA GLU A 225 20.05 9.01 -57.60
C GLU A 225 20.46 8.49 -59.00
N VAL A 226 19.52 8.46 -59.95
CA VAL A 226 19.81 8.15 -61.35
C VAL A 226 20.57 9.32 -61.94
N ARG A 227 21.91 9.21 -61.97
CA ARG A 227 22.80 10.12 -62.68
C ARG A 227 22.74 9.78 -64.18
N GLY A 228 21.93 10.52 -64.92
CA GLY A 228 21.93 10.49 -66.38
C GLY A 228 23.05 11.38 -66.93
N ASP A 229 23.97 10.78 -67.69
CA ASP A 229 25.10 11.40 -68.36
C ASP A 229 24.70 12.47 -69.40
N LEU A 230 25.57 13.47 -69.54
CA LEU A 230 25.62 14.47 -70.62
C LEU A 230 26.20 13.83 -71.91
N PRO A 231 25.92 14.35 -73.13
CA PRO A 231 26.98 15.09 -73.88
C PRO A 231 26.40 16.17 -74.86
N PRO A 232 27.15 16.72 -75.86
CA PRO A 232 27.88 17.99 -75.71
C PRO A 232 27.52 19.09 -76.76
N GLY A 233 27.82 20.35 -76.41
CA GLY A 233 28.31 21.41 -77.33
C GLY A 233 27.29 22.26 -78.09
N ALA A 234 27.30 23.59 -77.85
CA ALA A 234 27.48 24.67 -78.85
C ALA A 234 27.01 26.06 -78.34
N GLY A 235 27.96 27.01 -78.24
CA GLY A 235 27.84 28.38 -78.79
C GLY A 235 26.89 29.44 -78.20
N ALA A 236 27.50 30.60 -77.92
CA ALA A 236 27.05 31.97 -78.28
C ALA A 236 26.56 32.94 -77.17
N THR A 237 27.48 33.87 -76.84
CA THR A 237 27.33 35.36 -76.83
C THR A 237 26.29 36.11 -75.98
N GLN A 238 26.82 36.90 -75.02
CA GLN A 238 26.85 38.38 -74.95
C GLN A 238 25.57 39.22 -74.64
N GLY A 239 25.74 40.17 -73.70
CA GLY A 239 24.89 41.37 -73.46
C GLY A 239 24.24 41.38 -72.06
N GLY A 240 24.27 42.40 -71.19
CA GLY A 240 24.61 43.82 -71.30
C GLY A 240 23.47 44.69 -70.71
N HIS A 241 23.80 45.66 -69.83
CA HIS A 241 22.96 46.71 -69.20
C HIS A 241 22.05 46.30 -68.02
N GLY A 242 22.05 46.95 -66.84
CA GLY A 242 21.84 48.38 -66.49
C GLY A 242 20.46 48.48 -65.79
N ALA A 243 20.12 49.22 -64.74
CA ALA A 243 20.71 50.31 -63.97
C ALA A 243 19.95 50.44 -62.61
N ARG A 244 20.59 51.15 -61.66
CA ARG A 244 20.14 51.72 -60.36
C ARG A 244 18.98 52.77 -60.53
N PRO A 245 18.57 53.58 -59.52
CA PRO A 245 18.13 53.38 -58.11
C PRO A 245 16.92 54.32 -57.75
N ARG A 246 16.56 54.45 -56.45
CA ARG A 246 16.11 55.66 -55.68
C ARG A 246 15.27 55.15 -54.49
N GLY A 247 15.53 55.48 -53.23
CA GLY A 247 15.60 56.83 -52.64
C GLY A 247 14.46 56.96 -51.58
N PRO A 248 14.46 57.96 -50.69
CA PRO A 248 14.70 57.70 -49.26
C PRO A 248 13.69 58.34 -48.28
N THR A 249 13.98 58.14 -46.98
CA THR A 249 13.78 59.06 -45.81
C THR A 249 12.38 59.34 -45.27
N THR A 250 12.20 59.15 -43.97
CA THR A 250 12.11 60.26 -42.98
C THR A 250 12.19 59.75 -41.54
N VAL A 251 12.71 60.62 -40.67
CA VAL A 251 13.06 60.44 -39.23
C VAL A 251 12.21 61.48 -38.44
N PRO A 252 12.46 61.77 -37.15
CA PRO A 252 11.95 61.19 -35.90
C PRO A 252 10.96 62.14 -35.15
N SER A 253 10.54 61.79 -33.92
CA SER A 253 10.85 62.58 -32.70
C SER A 253 10.02 62.17 -31.48
N ALA A 254 10.56 62.51 -30.31
CA ALA A 254 10.26 62.06 -28.94
C ALA A 254 8.94 62.56 -28.34
N THR A 255 8.55 62.04 -27.15
CA THR A 255 8.41 62.79 -25.87
C THR A 255 7.79 61.90 -24.75
N ARG A 256 8.39 61.90 -23.55
CA ARG A 256 7.83 61.53 -22.21
C ARG A 256 7.43 62.84 -21.49
N PRO A 257 6.66 62.94 -20.37
CA PRO A 257 6.36 61.92 -19.32
C PRO A 257 4.94 61.96 -18.66
N GLY A 258 4.67 61.03 -17.74
CA GLY A 258 3.97 61.30 -16.46
C GLY A 258 2.45 61.03 -16.35
N PRO A 259 1.92 60.74 -15.13
CA PRO A 259 0.84 59.76 -14.90
C PRO A 259 -0.47 60.34 -14.32
N LEU A 260 -1.60 59.61 -14.41
CA LEU A 260 -2.65 59.52 -13.35
C LEU A 260 -3.82 58.58 -13.75
N GLY A 261 -4.17 57.64 -12.85
CA GLY A 261 -5.55 57.46 -12.35
C GLY A 261 -6.57 56.56 -13.07
N SER A 262 -7.23 55.72 -12.25
CA SER A 262 -8.47 54.91 -12.43
C SER A 262 -8.31 53.56 -13.17
N ALA A 263 -8.32 52.42 -12.48
CA ALA A 263 -9.40 51.74 -11.75
C ALA A 263 -10.44 51.07 -12.68
N GLY A 264 -10.37 49.73 -12.75
CA GLY A 264 -11.42 48.90 -13.34
C GLY A 264 -10.97 47.48 -13.67
N GLU A 265 -11.52 46.52 -12.95
CA GLU A 265 -11.89 45.18 -13.42
C GLU A 265 -10.87 44.01 -13.32
N ARG A 266 -11.18 43.12 -12.35
CA ARG A 266 -11.12 41.64 -12.41
C ARG A 266 -9.74 40.98 -12.42
N ASP A 267 -9.42 40.18 -11.39
CA ASP A 267 -9.02 38.78 -11.63
C ASP A 267 -8.99 37.85 -10.41
N ARG A 268 -9.33 36.60 -10.75
CA ARG A 268 -9.53 35.41 -9.92
C ARG A 268 -8.17 34.75 -9.70
N LYS A 269 -7.75 34.62 -8.44
CA LYS A 269 -6.49 33.97 -8.04
C LYS A 269 -6.51 32.47 -8.37
N THR A 270 -5.73 32.06 -9.36
CA THR A 270 -5.21 30.70 -9.53
C THR A 270 -3.81 30.64 -8.89
N TRP A 271 -3.59 29.60 -8.10
CA TRP A 271 -2.34 29.35 -7.39
C TRP A 271 -1.33 28.72 -8.34
N ASP A 272 -0.26 29.46 -8.65
CA ASP A 272 0.95 28.92 -9.24
C ASP A 272 1.74 28.16 -8.16
N LEU A 273 1.93 26.86 -8.38
CA LEU A 273 3.00 26.09 -7.75
C LEU A 273 4.04 25.82 -8.83
N GLU A 274 5.15 26.52 -8.67
CA GLU A 274 6.41 26.37 -9.37
C GLU A 274 6.92 24.92 -9.19
N GLU A 275 6.91 24.12 -10.26
CA GLU A 275 7.73 22.90 -10.35
C GLU A 275 8.91 23.17 -11.30
N GLU A 276 10.11 23.01 -10.76
CA GLU A 276 11.39 23.10 -11.46
C GLU A 276 11.45 22.12 -12.64
N PHE A 277 11.34 22.66 -13.86
CA PHE A 277 11.77 21.97 -15.07
C PHE A 277 13.30 22.01 -15.16
N PRO A 278 14.01 20.87 -15.35
CA PRO A 278 15.43 20.91 -15.68
C PRO A 278 15.63 21.54 -17.07
N PRO A 279 16.76 22.19 -17.32
CA PRO A 279 16.94 23.08 -18.46
C PRO A 279 16.89 22.31 -19.79
N ARG A 280 16.27 22.94 -20.80
CA ARG A 280 16.16 22.48 -22.21
C ARG A 280 17.51 22.11 -22.87
N SER A 281 18.64 22.35 -22.23
CA SER A 281 19.99 21.95 -22.68
C SER A 281 20.33 20.48 -22.45
N SER A 282 19.64 19.77 -21.54
CA SER A 282 19.94 18.36 -21.24
C SER A 282 19.37 17.40 -22.29
N LEU A 283 18.18 17.71 -22.83
CA LEU A 283 17.54 16.90 -23.87
C LEU A 283 18.26 16.98 -25.22
N SER A 284 18.81 18.14 -25.58
CA SER A 284 19.62 18.27 -26.81
C SER A 284 20.97 17.55 -26.69
N ALA A 285 21.55 17.52 -25.49
CA ALA A 285 22.75 16.73 -25.22
C ALA A 285 22.47 15.22 -25.30
N LEU A 286 21.36 14.75 -24.75
CA LEU A 286 20.92 13.36 -24.83
C LEU A 286 20.64 12.92 -26.27
N VAL A 287 19.95 13.77 -27.06
CA VAL A 287 19.69 13.50 -28.48
C VAL A 287 20.99 13.48 -29.29
N SER A 288 21.93 14.39 -29.02
CA SER A 288 23.24 14.41 -29.70
C SER A 288 24.12 13.21 -29.31
N PHE A 289 24.02 12.74 -28.06
CA PHE A 289 24.73 11.55 -27.58
C PHE A 289 24.17 10.27 -28.20
N ILE A 290 22.83 10.16 -28.30
CA ILE A 290 22.15 9.06 -28.98
C ILE A 290 22.49 9.05 -30.48
N GLN A 291 22.53 10.22 -31.12
CA GLN A 291 22.87 10.35 -32.53
C GLN A 291 24.35 10.00 -32.81
N SER A 292 25.26 10.33 -31.90
CA SER A 292 26.68 9.91 -31.98
C SER A 292 26.84 8.40 -31.73
N CYS A 293 26.10 7.82 -30.79
CA CYS A 293 26.10 6.38 -30.53
C CYS A 293 25.56 5.58 -31.73
N LEU A 294 24.51 6.07 -32.41
CA LEU A 294 23.95 5.43 -33.60
C LEU A 294 24.91 5.47 -34.81
N LEU A 295 25.64 6.57 -35.00
CA LEU A 295 26.67 6.68 -36.04
C LEU A 295 27.87 5.75 -35.77
N SER A 296 28.23 5.57 -34.50
CA SER A 296 29.29 4.64 -34.09
C SER A 296 28.87 3.18 -34.29
N LEU A 297 27.62 2.82 -33.97
CA LEU A 297 27.08 1.48 -34.18
C LEU A 297 26.94 1.12 -35.68
N CYS A 298 26.59 2.08 -36.54
CA CYS A 298 26.61 1.88 -38.00
C CYS A 298 28.02 1.61 -38.54
N SER A 299 29.04 2.29 -38.01
CA SER A 299 30.44 2.05 -38.42
C SER A 299 30.92 0.66 -37.99
N VAL A 300 30.56 0.21 -36.78
CA VAL A 300 30.91 -1.14 -36.29
C VAL A 300 30.18 -2.23 -37.08
N GLN A 301 28.92 -2.00 -37.49
CA GLN A 301 28.17 -2.96 -38.28
C GLN A 301 28.69 -3.08 -39.73
N SER A 302 29.17 -1.99 -40.32
CA SER A 302 29.84 -2.01 -41.64
C SER A 302 31.20 -2.74 -41.60
N ILE A 303 31.93 -2.64 -40.48
CA ILE A 303 33.18 -3.39 -40.27
C ILE A 303 32.90 -4.89 -40.04
N LEU A 304 31.78 -5.22 -39.39
CA LEU A 304 31.39 -6.62 -39.16
C LEU A 304 30.91 -7.30 -40.45
N GLU A 305 30.19 -6.60 -41.33
CA GLU A 305 29.78 -7.14 -42.64
C GLU A 305 30.95 -7.29 -43.62
N SER A 306 31.98 -6.43 -43.56
CA SER A 306 33.18 -6.58 -44.39
C SER A 306 34.11 -7.72 -43.93
N THR A 307 34.05 -8.11 -42.65
CA THR A 307 34.84 -9.24 -42.11
C THR A 307 34.19 -10.61 -42.37
N ILE A 308 32.89 -10.66 -42.67
CA ILE A 308 32.13 -11.90 -42.95
C ILE A 308 32.14 -12.27 -44.45
N GLN A 309 32.67 -11.40 -45.32
CA GLN A 309 32.79 -11.63 -46.78
C GLN A 309 34.23 -11.90 -47.26
N GLN A 310 35.18 -12.14 -46.36
CA GLN A 310 36.55 -12.57 -46.65
C GLN A 310 36.81 -13.97 -46.08
#